data_AF-A0A348ZHF8-F1
#
_entry.id   AF-A0A348ZHF8-F1
#
_cell.length_a   1.000
_cell.length_b   1.000
_cell.length_c   1.000
_cell.angle_alpha   90.00
_cell.angle_beta   90.00
_cell.angle_gamma   90.00
#
_symmetry.space_group_name_H-M   'P 1'
#
loop_
_entity.id
_entity.type
_entity.pdbx_description
1 polymer ?
#
loop_
_entity_poly.entity_id
_entity_poly.type
_entity_poly.pdbx_seq_one_letter_code
_entity_poly.pdbx_strand_id
1 'polypeptide(L)'
;MPSRRTVIKSLAAAAMPMLAGCALPSAGKRANYTLSGTALRRVNVSEERIIRTVAGLRPFRRNGFNVSAERRNDKVLVHNYGHGGGGITLSWGSSHLAMELALATPHKQAAVLGCGALGLTAARLMQDRGWDVTIFARDLPPHTTSNIAGGQWSATSVYERT
;
A
#
# COMPACT_ATOMS: atom_id res chain seq x y z
N MET A 1 37.70 -2.46 74.36
CA MET A 1 37.23 -1.40 73.42
C MET A 1 38.19 -1.32 72.26
N PRO A 2 37.76 -1.53 71.00
CA PRO A 2 38.66 -1.44 69.86
C PRO A 2 39.13 0.01 69.66
N SER A 3 40.42 0.23 69.38
CA SER A 3 40.96 1.57 69.19
C SER A 3 40.45 2.19 67.88
N ARG A 4 40.32 3.52 67.84
CA ARG A 4 39.93 4.32 66.65
C ARG A 4 40.71 3.93 65.38
N ARG A 5 41.96 3.47 65.52
CA ARG A 5 42.83 3.06 64.41
C ARG A 5 42.42 1.74 63.77
N THR A 6 41.80 0.83 64.54
CA THR A 6 41.31 -0.46 64.05
C THR A 6 40.04 -0.27 63.22
N VAL A 7 39.16 0.65 63.63
CA VAL A 7 37.90 0.96 62.92
C VAL A 7 38.16 1.59 61.54
N ILE A 8 39.17 2.45 61.42
CA ILE A 8 39.53 3.08 60.14
C ILE A 8 40.15 2.06 59.17
N LYS A 9 40.96 1.11 59.67
CA LYS A 9 41.55 0.05 58.84
C LYS A 9 40.50 -0.96 58.36
N SER A 10 39.49 -1.29 59.18
CA SER A 10 38.40 -2.17 58.76
C SER A 10 37.42 -1.50 57.78
N LEU A 11 37.31 -0.17 57.79
CA LEU A 11 36.53 0.56 56.77
C LEU A 11 37.23 0.62 55.41
N ALA A 12 38.56 0.71 55.39
CA ALA A 12 39.33 0.76 54.14
C ALA A 12 39.38 -0.60 53.40
N ALA A 13 39.30 -1.72 54.12
CA ALA A 13 39.33 -3.06 53.54
C ALA A 13 37.96 -3.57 53.03
N ALA A 14 36.86 -2.86 53.31
CA ALA A 14 35.50 -3.24 52.90
C ALA A 14 34.97 -2.42 51.71
N ALA A 15 35.75 -1.49 51.16
CA ALA A 15 35.23 -0.47 50.24
C ALA A 15 35.49 -0.71 48.73
N MET A 16 36.22 -1.74 48.30
CA MET A 16 36.36 -2.11 46.88
C MET A 16 36.58 -3.63 46.75
N PRO A 17 35.67 -4.41 46.12
CA PRO A 17 35.26 -4.20 44.73
C PRO A 17 33.74 -4.40 44.53
N MET A 18 32.97 -3.32 44.47
CA MET A 18 31.55 -3.34 44.09
C MET A 18 31.22 -2.31 43.01
N LEU A 19 32.18 -2.01 42.12
CA LEU A 19 32.01 -1.04 41.03
C LEU A 19 32.28 -1.60 39.62
N ALA A 20 32.43 -2.91 39.47
CA ALA A 20 32.57 -3.56 38.16
C ALA A 20 31.24 -4.13 37.61
N GLY A 21 30.09 -3.74 38.17
CA GLY A 21 28.80 -4.42 37.94
C GLY A 21 27.74 -3.65 37.15
N CYS A 22 27.99 -2.43 36.68
CA CYS A 22 26.96 -1.64 35.97
C CYS A 22 27.50 -0.91 34.73
N ALA A 23 28.35 -1.56 33.94
CA ALA A 23 28.34 -1.25 32.52
C ALA A 23 27.10 -1.92 31.93
N LEU A 24 25.93 -1.28 32.08
CA LEU A 24 24.85 -1.53 31.13
C LEU A 24 25.51 -1.36 29.75
N PRO A 25 25.42 -2.33 28.82
CA PRO A 25 25.75 -2.00 27.45
C PRO A 25 24.91 -0.77 27.17
N SER A 26 25.56 0.34 26.78
CA SER A 26 24.84 1.45 26.17
C SER A 26 23.99 0.76 25.13
N ALA A 27 22.68 0.69 25.41
CA ALA A 27 21.72 0.14 24.49
C ALA A 27 21.78 1.13 23.35
N GLY A 28 22.76 0.94 22.47
CA GLY A 28 23.12 1.87 21.41
C GLY A 28 21.80 2.14 20.75
N LYS A 29 21.31 3.38 20.89
CA LYS A 29 19.95 3.74 20.49
C LYS A 29 19.80 3.13 19.11
N ARG A 30 18.97 2.09 18.99
CA ARG A 30 18.64 1.47 17.70
C ARG A 30 17.75 2.48 17.00
N ALA A 31 18.33 3.63 16.66
CA ALA A 31 17.74 4.54 15.71
C ALA A 31 17.71 3.74 14.42
N ASN A 32 16.53 3.54 13.88
CA ASN A 32 16.43 3.02 12.54
C ASN A 32 17.03 4.11 11.64
N TYR A 33 18.04 3.77 10.85
CA TYR A 33 18.66 4.70 9.91
C TYR A 33 18.11 4.42 8.51
N THR A 34 18.03 5.44 7.67
CA THR A 34 17.87 5.24 6.23
C THR A 34 19.08 4.49 5.68
N LEU A 35 18.97 3.96 4.46
CA LEU A 35 20.13 3.43 3.73
C LEU A 35 21.26 4.46 3.56
N SER A 36 20.93 5.76 3.59
CA SER A 36 21.89 6.87 3.56
C SER A 36 22.45 7.28 4.95
N GLY A 37 22.15 6.52 6.01
CA GLY A 37 22.69 6.77 7.35
C GLY A 37 22.00 7.89 8.13
N THR A 38 20.85 8.39 7.66
CA THR A 38 20.07 9.43 8.37
C THR A 38 19.17 8.79 9.42
N ALA A 39 19.21 9.26 10.66
CA ALA A 39 18.34 8.75 11.72
C ALA A 39 16.87 9.01 11.37
N LEU A 40 16.07 7.94 11.28
CA LEU A 40 14.63 8.03 11.09
C LEU A 40 14.00 8.66 12.33
N ARG A 41 13.35 9.81 12.15
CA ARG A 41 12.57 10.44 13.21
C ARG A 41 11.34 9.58 13.48
N ARG A 42 10.96 9.49 14.76
CA ARG A 42 9.70 8.85 15.14
C ARG A 42 8.55 9.59 14.46
N VAL A 43 7.66 8.85 13.80
CA VAL A 43 6.42 9.41 13.24
C VAL A 43 5.58 9.95 14.39
N ASN A 44 5.22 11.24 14.32
CA ASN A 44 4.25 11.83 15.26
C ASN A 44 2.83 11.46 14.82
N VAL A 45 2.25 10.47 15.48
CA VAL A 45 0.89 9.97 15.23
C VAL A 45 -0.03 10.57 16.29
N SER A 46 -0.95 11.44 15.88
CA SER A 46 -1.98 11.99 16.76
C SER A 46 -3.23 12.39 15.97
N GLU A 47 -4.39 12.37 16.63
CA GLU A 47 -5.68 12.71 16.01
C GLU A 47 -5.72 14.16 15.54
N GLU A 48 -5.08 15.10 16.24
CA GLU A 48 -5.02 16.51 15.78
C GLU A 48 -4.25 16.69 14.46
N ARG A 49 -3.56 15.65 13.98
CA ARG A 49 -2.81 15.65 12.72
C ARG A 49 -3.59 15.02 11.55
N ILE A 50 -4.85 14.64 11.74
CA ILE A 50 -5.72 14.13 10.67
C ILE A 50 -6.14 15.31 9.77
N ILE A 51 -5.61 15.34 8.55
CA ILE A 51 -5.92 16.41 7.57
C ILE A 51 -7.17 16.12 6.72
N ARG A 52 -7.59 14.85 6.63
CA ARG A 52 -8.73 14.42 5.81
C ARG A 52 -9.16 12.99 6.17
N THR A 53 -10.46 12.74 6.19
CA THR A 53 -11.06 11.40 6.30
C THR A 53 -11.90 11.12 5.06
N VAL A 54 -11.67 9.99 4.40
CA VAL A 54 -12.44 9.57 3.21
C VAL A 54 -12.72 8.07 3.30
N ALA A 55 -13.93 7.66 2.92
CA ALA A 55 -14.32 6.26 2.79
C ALA A 55 -14.64 5.94 1.33
N GLY A 56 -14.19 4.78 0.86
CA GLY A 56 -14.48 4.27 -0.48
C GLY A 56 -15.08 2.88 -0.42
N LEU A 57 -16.01 2.59 -1.33
CA LEU A 57 -16.55 1.24 -1.49
C LEU A 57 -15.52 0.33 -2.17
N ARG A 58 -15.44 -0.92 -1.73
CA ARG A 58 -14.59 -1.96 -2.33
C ARG A 58 -15.44 -3.17 -2.74
N PRO A 59 -16.27 -3.05 -3.80
CA PRO A 59 -17.14 -4.13 -4.23
C PRO A 59 -16.34 -5.38 -4.57
N PHE A 60 -16.68 -6.49 -3.91
CA PHE A 60 -16.00 -7.77 -4.02
C PHE A 60 -16.99 -8.85 -4.44
N ARG A 61 -16.49 -9.87 -5.13
CA ARG A 61 -17.26 -11.06 -5.50
C ARG A 61 -16.59 -12.32 -4.93
N ARG A 62 -17.37 -13.15 -4.23
CA ARG A 62 -16.90 -14.41 -3.62
C ARG A 62 -16.27 -15.36 -4.64
N ASN A 63 -16.82 -15.43 -5.84
CA ASN A 63 -16.33 -16.31 -6.93
C ASN A 63 -15.20 -15.69 -7.75
N GLY A 64 -14.54 -14.63 -7.25
CA GLY A 64 -13.55 -13.86 -7.99
C GLY A 64 -14.14 -12.67 -8.75
N PHE A 65 -13.28 -11.74 -9.18
CA PHE A 65 -13.70 -10.61 -10.01
C PHE A 65 -14.26 -11.10 -11.35
N ASN A 66 -15.13 -10.31 -11.99
CA ASN A 66 -15.72 -10.62 -13.27
C ASN A 66 -15.01 -9.83 -14.38
N VAL A 67 -14.39 -10.54 -15.32
CA VAL A 67 -14.02 -10.01 -16.63
C VAL A 67 -14.69 -10.88 -17.68
N SER A 68 -15.75 -10.38 -18.29
CA SER A 68 -16.53 -11.11 -19.29
C SER A 68 -17.20 -10.16 -20.28
N ALA A 69 -17.66 -10.69 -21.40
CA ALA A 69 -18.43 -9.92 -22.38
C ALA A 69 -19.82 -10.54 -22.57
N GLU A 70 -20.80 -9.67 -22.75
CA GLU A 70 -22.16 -10.04 -23.04
C GLU A 70 -22.72 -9.15 -24.16
N ARG A 71 -23.41 -9.75 -25.13
CA ARG A 71 -24.13 -8.97 -26.15
C ARG A 71 -25.46 -8.50 -25.59
N ARG A 72 -25.70 -7.20 -25.66
CA ARG A 72 -26.96 -6.55 -25.29
C ARG A 72 -27.41 -5.72 -26.49
N ASN A 73 -28.38 -6.24 -27.24
CA ASN A 73 -28.84 -5.65 -28.50
C ASN A 73 -27.68 -5.44 -29.48
N ASP A 74 -27.51 -4.21 -29.97
CA ASP A 74 -26.47 -3.73 -30.87
C ASP A 74 -25.13 -3.44 -30.15
N LYS A 75 -25.05 -3.61 -28.83
CA LYS A 75 -23.89 -3.27 -28.01
C LYS A 75 -23.23 -4.51 -27.41
N VAL A 76 -21.92 -4.39 -27.16
CA VAL A 76 -21.15 -5.34 -26.35
C VAL A 76 -20.94 -4.70 -24.98
N LEU A 77 -21.48 -5.32 -23.95
CA LEU A 77 -21.22 -4.95 -22.56
C LEU A 77 -20.05 -5.77 -22.05
N VAL A 78 -18.93 -5.10 -21.78
CA VAL A 78 -17.78 -5.73 -21.13
C VAL A 78 -17.85 -5.47 -19.64
N HIS A 79 -17.93 -6.55 -18.88
CA HIS A 79 -17.86 -6.54 -17.43
C HIS A 79 -16.39 -6.51 -16.99
N ASN A 80 -16.05 -5.60 -16.07
CA ASN A 80 -14.75 -5.54 -15.43
C ASN A 80 -14.92 -5.00 -13.99
N TYR A 81 -15.35 -5.85 -13.06
CA TYR A 81 -15.72 -5.43 -11.70
C TYR A 81 -15.55 -6.53 -10.65
N GLY A 82 -15.63 -6.17 -9.37
CA GLY A 82 -15.63 -7.14 -8.26
C GLY A 82 -14.26 -7.46 -7.68
N HIS A 83 -13.24 -6.64 -7.97
CA HIS A 83 -11.85 -6.81 -7.53
C HIS A 83 -11.62 -6.58 -6.04
N GLY A 84 -12.64 -6.11 -5.31
CA GLY A 84 -12.55 -5.81 -3.90
C GLY A 84 -11.38 -4.87 -3.61
N GLY A 85 -10.39 -5.39 -2.89
CA GLY A 85 -9.21 -4.61 -2.54
C GLY A 85 -8.14 -4.45 -3.60
N GLY A 86 -8.15 -5.29 -4.64
CA GLY A 86 -7.08 -5.37 -5.64
C GLY A 86 -7.24 -4.44 -6.84
N GLY A 87 -8.21 -3.52 -6.83
CA GLY A 87 -8.55 -2.72 -8.03
C GLY A 87 -7.39 -1.91 -8.61
N ILE A 88 -6.49 -1.37 -7.78
CA ILE A 88 -5.28 -0.69 -8.28
C ILE A 88 -4.26 -1.70 -8.80
N THR A 89 -3.89 -2.68 -7.97
CA THR A 89 -2.85 -3.68 -8.28
C THR A 89 -3.17 -4.46 -9.56
N LEU A 90 -4.43 -4.82 -9.77
CA LEU A 90 -4.86 -5.65 -10.91
C LEU A 90 -5.29 -4.82 -12.13
N SER A 91 -5.26 -3.48 -12.04
CA SER A 91 -5.89 -2.61 -13.03
C SER A 91 -5.43 -2.84 -14.46
N TRP A 92 -4.12 -2.87 -14.69
CA TRP A 92 -3.54 -3.08 -16.01
C TRP A 92 -3.89 -4.45 -16.59
N GLY A 93 -3.73 -5.52 -15.83
CA GLY A 93 -4.04 -6.88 -16.30
C GLY A 93 -5.53 -7.09 -16.57
N SER A 94 -6.40 -6.75 -15.62
CA SER A 94 -7.84 -6.93 -15.80
C SER A 94 -8.41 -6.05 -16.91
N SER A 95 -7.92 -4.81 -17.05
CA SER A 95 -8.38 -3.91 -18.12
C SER A 95 -7.86 -4.32 -19.48
N HIS A 96 -6.67 -4.93 -19.56
CA HIS A 96 -6.17 -5.53 -20.80
C HIS A 96 -7.09 -6.67 -21.26
N LEU A 97 -7.45 -7.59 -20.37
CA LEU A 97 -8.40 -8.67 -20.68
C LEU A 97 -9.76 -8.12 -21.14
N ALA A 98 -10.26 -7.07 -20.48
CA ALA A 98 -11.49 -6.41 -20.88
C ALA A 98 -11.39 -5.76 -22.28
N MET A 99 -10.26 -5.13 -22.59
CA MET A 99 -9.98 -4.58 -23.91
C MET A 99 -9.92 -5.69 -24.98
N GLU A 100 -9.29 -6.83 -24.70
CA GLU A 100 -9.25 -7.96 -25.63
C GLU A 100 -10.65 -8.49 -25.96
N LEU A 101 -11.52 -8.61 -24.95
CA LEU A 101 -12.92 -8.96 -25.16
C LEU A 101 -13.65 -7.92 -26.02
N ALA A 102 -13.35 -6.63 -25.83
CA ALA A 102 -13.91 -5.55 -26.65
C ALA A 102 -13.41 -5.61 -28.11
N LEU A 103 -12.18 -6.05 -28.37
CA LEU A 103 -11.64 -6.15 -29.74
C LEU A 103 -12.35 -7.20 -30.60
N ALA A 104 -13.18 -8.06 -30.01
CA ALA A 104 -14.05 -8.97 -30.75
C ALA A 104 -15.22 -8.27 -31.47
N THR A 105 -15.47 -6.98 -31.19
CA THR A 105 -16.42 -6.16 -31.97
C THR A 105 -15.72 -5.29 -33.01
N PRO A 106 -16.34 -5.05 -34.18
CA PRO A 106 -15.82 -4.09 -35.16
C PRO A 106 -16.00 -2.62 -34.73
N HIS A 107 -16.78 -2.34 -33.69
CA HIS A 107 -17.04 -0.97 -33.25
C HIS A 107 -15.82 -0.40 -32.51
N LYS A 108 -15.48 0.86 -32.82
CA LYS A 108 -14.34 1.59 -32.21
C LYS A 108 -14.78 2.72 -31.27
N GLN A 109 -16.02 2.68 -30.81
CA GLN A 109 -16.55 3.62 -29.82
C GLN A 109 -16.82 2.88 -28.53
N ALA A 110 -16.31 3.39 -27.40
CA ALA A 110 -16.51 2.81 -26.09
C ALA A 110 -17.04 3.86 -25.09
N ALA A 111 -18.07 3.46 -24.34
CA ALA A 111 -18.47 4.14 -23.12
C ALA A 111 -17.88 3.38 -21.92
N VAL A 112 -17.02 4.04 -21.15
CA VAL A 112 -16.43 3.48 -19.93
C VAL A 112 -17.18 4.03 -18.73
N LEU A 113 -17.71 3.13 -17.89
CA LEU A 113 -18.41 3.52 -16.67
C LEU A 113 -17.44 3.59 -15.49
N GLY A 114 -17.28 4.79 -14.95
CA GLY A 114 -16.39 5.10 -13.83
C GLY A 114 -14.96 5.47 -14.27
N CYS A 115 -14.35 6.37 -13.52
CA CYS A 115 -12.99 6.89 -13.74
C CYS A 115 -12.04 6.52 -12.58
N GLY A 116 -12.28 5.38 -11.94
CA GLY A 116 -11.32 4.78 -11.00
C GLY A 116 -10.15 4.10 -11.74
N ALA A 117 -9.25 3.46 -11.00
CA ALA A 117 -8.08 2.78 -11.57
C ALA A 117 -8.44 1.86 -12.76
N LEU A 118 -9.44 0.98 -12.62
CA LEU A 118 -9.86 0.10 -13.74
C LEU A 118 -10.40 0.88 -14.93
N GLY A 119 -11.27 1.87 -14.69
CA GLY A 119 -11.92 2.63 -15.76
C GLY A 119 -10.92 3.45 -16.56
N LEU A 120 -10.03 4.18 -15.88
CA LEU A 120 -8.98 4.97 -16.52
C LEU A 120 -7.98 4.08 -17.27
N THR A 121 -7.59 2.94 -16.69
CA THR A 121 -6.68 2.01 -17.36
C THR A 121 -7.33 1.36 -18.59
N ALA A 122 -8.59 0.94 -18.51
CA ALA A 122 -9.33 0.43 -19.66
C ALA A 122 -9.48 1.48 -20.77
N ALA A 123 -9.88 2.70 -20.40
CA ALA A 123 -9.99 3.81 -21.35
C ALA A 123 -8.66 4.08 -22.05
N ARG A 124 -7.55 4.12 -21.29
CA ARG A 124 -6.23 4.37 -21.85
C ARG A 124 -5.80 3.27 -22.83
N LEU A 125 -5.98 2.00 -22.47
CA LEU A 125 -5.66 0.85 -23.31
C LEU A 125 -6.50 0.83 -24.59
N MET A 126 -7.79 1.17 -24.50
CA MET A 126 -8.66 1.29 -25.68
C MET A 126 -8.23 2.45 -26.59
N GLN A 127 -7.88 3.61 -26.02
CA GLN A 127 -7.32 4.74 -26.78
C GLN A 127 -6.04 4.35 -27.52
N ASP A 128 -5.14 3.56 -26.90
CA ASP A 128 -3.94 3.03 -27.57
C ASP A 128 -4.26 2.14 -28.78
N ARG A 129 -5.48 1.61 -28.86
CA ARG A 129 -5.96 0.80 -30.00
C ARG A 129 -6.83 1.61 -30.98
N GLY A 130 -6.78 2.95 -30.89
CA GLY A 130 -7.48 3.87 -31.77
C GLY A 130 -8.99 3.93 -31.54
N TRP A 131 -9.46 3.58 -30.34
CA TRP A 131 -10.87 3.72 -30.00
C TRP A 131 -11.18 5.16 -29.57
N ASP A 132 -12.36 5.64 -29.95
CA ASP A 132 -12.98 6.83 -29.37
C ASP A 132 -13.66 6.44 -28.05
N VAL A 133 -13.17 7.01 -26.95
CA VAL A 133 -13.57 6.61 -25.59
C VAL A 133 -14.17 7.77 -24.85
N THR A 134 -15.41 7.60 -24.39
CA THR A 134 -16.07 8.53 -23.46
C THR A 134 -16.19 7.90 -22.09
N ILE A 135 -15.73 8.61 -21.05
CA ILE A 135 -15.85 8.17 -19.66
C ILE A 135 -17.07 8.82 -19.02
N PHE A 136 -17.96 8.00 -18.47
CA PHE A 136 -19.10 8.45 -17.68
C PHE A 136 -18.82 8.17 -16.20
N ALA A 137 -18.65 9.23 -15.43
CA ALA A 137 -18.42 9.15 -13.99
C ALA A 137 -19.12 10.31 -13.28
N ARG A 138 -19.52 10.09 -12.02
CA ARG A 138 -20.11 11.15 -11.19
C ARG A 138 -19.09 12.23 -10.87
N ASP A 139 -17.88 11.81 -10.53
CA ASP A 139 -16.75 12.67 -10.16
C ASP A 139 -15.57 12.32 -11.09
N LEU A 140 -14.66 13.26 -11.34
CA LEU A 140 -13.43 13.03 -12.13
C LEU A 140 -12.18 13.25 -11.26
N PRO A 141 -11.00 12.69 -11.63
CA PRO A 141 -9.74 13.04 -10.99
C PRO A 141 -9.55 14.57 -10.91
N PRO A 142 -9.07 15.12 -9.76
CA PRO A 142 -8.57 14.42 -8.57
C PRO A 142 -9.64 14.07 -7.52
N HIS A 143 -10.93 14.28 -7.79
CA HIS A 143 -12.02 14.20 -6.81
C HIS A 143 -12.62 12.80 -6.64
N THR A 144 -11.90 11.75 -7.03
CA THR A 144 -12.36 10.36 -6.87
C THR A 144 -11.76 9.72 -5.62
N THR A 145 -12.48 8.77 -5.01
CA THR A 145 -11.91 7.95 -3.93
C THR A 145 -10.76 7.07 -4.44
N SER A 146 -10.74 6.75 -5.74
CA SER A 146 -9.63 6.03 -6.37
C SER A 146 -8.35 6.87 -6.46
N ASN A 147 -8.46 8.20 -6.51
CA ASN A 147 -7.32 9.12 -6.61
C ASN A 147 -6.45 9.14 -5.34
N ILE A 148 -7.03 8.69 -4.23
CA ILE A 148 -6.40 8.67 -2.90
C ILE A 148 -6.19 7.24 -2.38
N ALA A 149 -6.66 6.25 -3.15
CA ALA A 149 -6.53 4.85 -2.77
C ALA A 149 -5.06 4.43 -2.88
N GLY A 150 -4.57 3.77 -1.84
CA GLY A 150 -3.23 3.19 -1.85
C GLY A 150 -3.15 2.01 -2.82
N GLY A 151 -2.15 2.02 -3.69
CA GLY A 151 -1.73 0.85 -4.43
C GLY A 151 -0.57 0.17 -3.72
N GLN A 152 -0.56 -1.16 -3.68
CA GLN A 152 0.63 -1.92 -3.35
C GLN A 152 1.14 -2.57 -4.64
N TRP A 153 2.40 -2.30 -4.96
CA TRP A 153 3.14 -3.00 -5.99
C TRP A 153 4.26 -3.77 -5.31
N SER A 154 4.25 -5.10 -5.46
CA SER A 154 5.32 -5.96 -4.96
C SER A 154 5.71 -6.92 -6.07
N ALA A 155 7.01 -7.15 -6.25
CA ALA A 155 7.46 -8.29 -7.01
C ALA A 155 7.01 -9.55 -6.28
N THR A 156 6.23 -10.40 -6.94
CA THR A 156 5.96 -11.75 -6.43
C THR A 156 7.03 -12.65 -7.02
N SER A 157 8.04 -13.06 -6.24
CA SER A 157 8.92 -14.15 -6.66
C SER A 157 8.16 -15.47 -6.53
N VAL A 158 8.06 -16.23 -7.62
CA VAL A 158 7.35 -17.52 -7.66
C VAL A 158 8.30 -18.70 -7.38
N TYR A 159 9.59 -18.43 -7.13
CA TYR A 159 10.61 -19.48 -7.02
C TYR A 159 11.34 -19.39 -5.67
N GLU A 160 10.96 -20.24 -4.72
CA GLU A 160 11.86 -20.68 -3.66
C GLU A 160 12.70 -21.82 -4.23
N ARG A 161 14.00 -21.57 -4.43
CA ARG A 161 14.95 -22.64 -4.70
C ARG A 161 15.27 -23.28 -3.34
N THR A 162 14.62 -24.40 -3.03
CA THR A 162 15.09 -25.33 -1.99
C THR A 162 16.42 -25.94 -2.39
#